data_AF-A0A0F2TC74-F1
#
_entry.id   AF-A0A0F2TC74-F1
#
_cell.length_a   1.000
_cell.length_b   1.000
_cell.length_c   1.000
_cell.angle_alpha   90.00
_cell.angle_beta   90.00
_cell.angle_gamma   90.00
#
_symmetry.space_group_name_H-M   'P 1'
#
loop_
_entity.id
_entity.type
_entity.pdbx_description
1 polymer ?
#
loop_
_entity_poly.entity_id
_entity_poly.type
_entity_poly.pdbx_seq_one_letter_code
_entity_poly.pdbx_strand_id
1 'polypeptide(L)'
;MIPSQDGQPVPTFLTSALDYHVVKAMKFLHRSMEEGRYAATGSGNSVQEWHRLVGYAWTDLLQYGDLFRGAMALRMQAIGYSTEMIARYLQVEPGQVPKLISEDAQELYDGLTGSSSSGHDDVWGVVGRAIGRGELEQATRDRAEVVLAALFHNPGDPDALDYLPTHLQDLVREVTAVLDKAAGARHPEGAEALSM
;
A
#
# COMPACT_ATOMS: atom_id res chain seq x y z
N MET A 1 -12.26 -9.64 14.08
CA MET A 1 -12.95 -8.59 13.29
C MET A 1 -13.59 -7.61 14.28
N ILE A 2 -13.18 -6.34 14.32
CA ILE A 2 -13.86 -5.33 15.14
C ILE A 2 -15.10 -4.92 14.34
N PRO A 3 -16.33 -5.16 14.82
CA PRO A 3 -17.54 -4.77 14.11
C PRO A 3 -17.56 -3.24 13.94
N SER A 4 -18.02 -2.74 12.79
CA SER A 4 -18.30 -1.30 12.69
C SER A 4 -19.41 -0.95 13.69
N GLN A 5 -19.32 0.22 14.34
CA GLN A 5 -20.30 0.62 15.35
C GLN A 5 -21.73 0.79 14.80
N ASP A 6 -21.87 0.88 13.47
CA ASP A 6 -23.12 1.07 12.74
C ASP A 6 -23.59 -0.18 11.96
N GLY A 7 -22.82 -1.28 11.96
CA GLY A 7 -23.11 -2.50 11.22
C GLY A 7 -23.15 -2.35 9.70
N GLN A 8 -22.71 -1.22 9.16
CA GLN A 8 -22.71 -0.96 7.72
C GLN A 8 -21.49 -1.62 7.04
N PRO A 9 -21.64 -2.09 5.79
CA PRO A 9 -20.50 -2.58 5.03
C PRO A 9 -19.47 -1.46 4.82
N VAL A 10 -18.19 -1.83 4.74
CA VAL A 10 -17.12 -0.88 4.43
C VAL A 10 -17.43 -0.19 3.08
N PRO A 11 -17.46 1.15 3.03
CA PRO A 11 -17.71 1.86 1.77
C PRO A 11 -16.71 1.48 0.68
N THR A 12 -17.21 1.23 -0.53
CA THR A 12 -16.41 0.76 -1.68
C THR A 12 -15.33 1.74 -2.13
N PHE A 13 -15.48 3.03 -1.85
CA PHE A 13 -14.44 4.03 -2.15
C PHE A 13 -13.21 3.84 -1.27
N LEU A 14 -13.36 3.35 -0.03
CA LEU A 14 -12.23 3.10 0.88
C LEU A 14 -11.42 1.88 0.41
N THR A 15 -12.10 0.81 0.00
CA THR A 15 -11.43 -0.37 -0.55
C THR A 15 -10.74 -0.04 -1.87
N SER A 16 -11.40 0.72 -2.76
CA SER A 16 -10.81 1.16 -4.03
C SER A 16 -9.58 2.07 -3.82
N ALA A 17 -9.62 2.97 -2.83
CA ALA A 17 -8.46 3.78 -2.46
C ALA A 17 -7.32 2.91 -1.94
N LEU A 18 -7.61 1.96 -1.04
CA LEU A 18 -6.59 1.03 -0.53
C LEU A 18 -5.92 0.25 -1.67
N ASP A 19 -6.71 -0.35 -2.57
CA ASP A 19 -6.20 -1.08 -3.74
C ASP A 19 -5.24 -0.21 -4.58
N TYR A 20 -5.68 1.01 -4.90
CA TYR A 20 -4.90 1.94 -5.70
C TYR A 20 -3.56 2.30 -5.04
N HIS A 21 -3.58 2.67 -3.75
CA HIS A 21 -2.39 3.08 -3.03
C HIS A 21 -1.41 1.92 -2.81
N VAL A 22 -1.90 0.70 -2.57
CA VAL A 22 -1.08 -0.52 -2.52
C VAL A 22 -0.38 -0.75 -3.86
N VAL A 23 -1.12 -0.72 -4.97
CA VAL A 23 -0.55 -0.94 -6.31
C VAL A 23 0.51 0.12 -6.64
N LYS A 24 0.28 1.38 -6.26
CA LYS A 24 1.27 2.45 -6.44
C LYS A 24 2.51 2.21 -5.59
N ALA A 25 2.33 1.84 -4.31
CA ALA A 25 3.44 1.52 -3.43
C ALA A 25 4.31 0.40 -4.00
N MET A 26 3.70 -0.70 -4.47
CA MET A 26 4.41 -1.80 -5.11
C MET A 26 5.18 -1.36 -6.35
N LYS A 27 4.59 -0.50 -7.20
CA LYS A 27 5.27 0.03 -8.39
C LYS A 27 6.52 0.82 -8.03
N PHE A 28 6.44 1.70 -7.01
CA PHE A 28 7.59 2.48 -6.56
C PHE A 28 8.66 1.60 -5.92
N LEU A 29 8.28 0.63 -5.08
CA LEU A 29 9.22 -0.32 -4.48
C LEU A 29 9.92 -1.18 -5.55
N HIS A 30 9.17 -1.68 -6.53
CA HIS A 30 9.73 -2.44 -7.65
C HIS A 30 10.73 -1.60 -8.44
N ARG A 31 10.36 -0.36 -8.77
CA ARG A 31 11.23 0.58 -9.47
C ARG A 31 12.54 0.81 -8.70
N SER A 32 12.48 1.07 -7.39
CA SER A 32 13.67 1.21 -6.54
C SER A 32 14.59 0.00 -6.58
N MET A 33 14.03 -1.22 -6.60
CA MET A 33 14.80 -2.45 -6.67
C MET A 33 15.47 -2.65 -8.03
N GLU A 34 14.74 -2.41 -9.12
CA GLU A 34 15.25 -2.58 -10.49
C GLU A 34 16.29 -1.53 -10.86
N GLU A 35 16.05 -0.26 -10.49
CA GLU A 35 17.02 0.82 -10.70
C GLU A 35 18.34 0.52 -9.96
N GLY A 36 18.29 -0.17 -8.82
CA GLY A 36 19.48 -0.71 -8.13
C GLY A 36 20.23 -1.83 -8.83
N ARG A 37 19.53 -2.69 -9.57
CA ARG A 37 20.17 -3.79 -10.32
C ARG A 37 20.92 -3.29 -11.55
N TYR A 38 20.38 -2.26 -12.23
CA TYR A 38 20.92 -1.79 -13.50
C TYR A 38 21.79 -0.52 -13.40
N ALA A 39 21.76 0.25 -12.30
CA ALA A 39 22.66 1.39 -12.11
C ALA A 39 24.16 0.99 -12.02
N ALA A 40 24.46 -0.30 -11.79
CA ALA A 40 25.82 -0.83 -11.68
C ALA A 40 26.54 -1.04 -13.03
N THR A 41 25.85 -0.93 -14.17
CA THR A 41 26.43 -1.29 -15.48
C THR A 41 27.12 -0.14 -16.23
N GLY A 42 27.22 1.06 -15.65
CA GLY A 42 27.83 2.24 -16.27
C GLY A 42 28.90 2.89 -15.39
N SER A 43 30.08 3.12 -15.95
CA SER A 43 31.24 3.71 -15.28
C SER A 43 30.91 5.03 -14.54
N GLY A 44 31.17 5.07 -13.23
CA GLY A 44 31.61 6.28 -12.54
C GLY A 44 30.66 6.92 -11.51
N ASN A 45 29.35 6.69 -11.54
CA ASN A 45 28.40 7.35 -10.61
C ASN A 45 27.28 6.43 -10.07
N SER A 46 27.48 5.11 -10.11
CA SER A 46 26.44 4.12 -9.82
C SER A 46 25.77 4.30 -8.46
N VAL A 47 26.52 4.64 -7.41
CA VAL A 47 25.98 4.79 -6.05
C VAL A 47 25.22 6.10 -5.87
N GLN A 48 25.71 7.23 -6.39
CA GLN A 48 25.01 8.51 -6.26
C GLN A 48 23.71 8.51 -7.08
N GLU A 49 23.77 7.96 -8.29
CA GLU A 49 22.59 7.82 -9.14
C GLU A 49 21.58 6.87 -8.54
N TRP A 50 22.05 5.78 -7.92
CA TRP A 50 21.19 4.89 -7.14
C TRP A 50 20.49 5.62 -5.98
N HIS A 51 21.22 6.39 -5.16
CA HIS A 51 20.62 7.16 -4.07
C HIS A 51 19.57 8.16 -4.58
N ARG A 52 19.84 8.81 -5.71
CA ARG A 52 18.91 9.76 -6.32
C ARG A 52 17.61 9.07 -6.75
N LEU A 53 17.73 7.97 -7.48
CA LEU A 53 16.59 7.21 -8.01
C LEU A 53 15.76 6.55 -6.93
N VAL A 54 16.41 5.83 -6.00
CA VAL A 54 15.74 5.22 -4.85
C VAL A 54 15.14 6.28 -3.93
N GLY A 55 15.85 7.39 -3.73
CA GLY A 55 15.34 8.53 -2.95
C GLY A 55 14.04 9.08 -3.53
N TYR A 56 13.97 9.32 -4.85
CA TYR A 56 12.75 9.78 -5.51
C TYR A 56 11.58 8.81 -5.34
N ALA A 57 11.80 7.52 -5.61
CA ALA A 57 10.75 6.53 -5.47
C ALA A 57 10.27 6.37 -4.01
N TRP A 58 11.16 6.54 -3.03
CA TRP A 58 10.77 6.58 -1.60
C TRP A 58 10.01 7.84 -1.23
N THR A 59 10.41 9.00 -1.74
CA THR A 59 9.67 10.25 -1.53
C THR A 59 8.27 10.15 -2.12
N ASP A 60 8.13 9.65 -3.34
CA ASP A 60 6.83 9.41 -3.97
C ASP A 60 5.99 8.43 -3.13
N LEU A 61 6.58 7.31 -2.70
CA LEU A 61 5.91 6.33 -1.84
C LEU A 61 5.37 6.96 -0.55
N LEU A 62 6.19 7.75 0.14
CA LEU A 62 5.80 8.43 1.38
C LEU A 62 4.69 9.45 1.12
N GLN A 63 4.78 10.22 0.04
CA GLN A 63 3.74 11.17 -0.34
C GLN A 63 2.39 10.48 -0.59
N TYR A 64 2.38 9.36 -1.32
CA TYR A 64 1.16 8.59 -1.54
C TYR A 64 0.61 7.96 -0.25
N GLY A 65 1.49 7.54 0.65
CA GLY A 65 1.11 7.01 1.97
C GLY A 65 0.46 8.08 2.84
N ASP A 66 1.06 9.26 2.94
CA ASP A 66 0.53 10.38 3.71
C ASP A 66 -0.78 10.92 3.12
N LEU A 67 -0.90 10.96 1.80
CA LEU A 67 -2.14 11.33 1.12
C LEU A 67 -3.29 10.38 1.49
N PHE A 68 -3.05 9.07 1.46
CA PHE A 68 -4.06 8.08 1.84
C PHE A 68 -4.43 8.18 3.33
N ARG A 69 -3.44 8.37 4.21
CA ARG A 69 -3.67 8.58 5.65
C ARG A 69 -4.47 9.85 5.92
N GLY A 70 -4.23 10.92 5.16
CA GLY A 70 -5.01 12.15 5.19
C GLY A 70 -6.47 11.92 4.81
N ALA A 71 -6.73 11.23 3.70
CA ALA A 71 -8.08 10.87 3.29
C ALA A 71 -8.80 9.96 4.31
N MET A 72 -8.08 9.04 4.95
CA MET A 72 -8.61 8.23 6.06
C MET A 72 -8.94 9.09 7.28
N ALA A 73 -8.07 10.04 7.66
CA ALA A 73 -8.31 10.96 8.77
C ALA A 73 -9.56 11.81 8.52
N LEU A 74 -9.72 12.36 7.30
CA LEU A 74 -10.89 13.11 6.88
C LEU A 74 -12.18 12.28 6.98
N ARG A 75 -12.14 11.03 6.51
CA ARG A 75 -13.28 10.11 6.66
C ARG A 75 -13.63 9.88 8.13
N MET A 76 -12.64 9.62 8.98
CA MET A 76 -12.85 9.40 10.40
C MET A 76 -13.42 10.64 11.10
N GLN A 77 -12.95 11.85 10.75
CA GLN A 77 -13.54 13.10 11.22
C GLN A 77 -14.99 13.26 10.78
N ALA A 78 -15.29 12.95 9.51
CA ALA A 78 -16.63 13.06 8.95
C ALA A 78 -17.66 12.13 9.63
N ILE A 79 -17.22 11.05 10.29
CA ILE A 79 -18.07 10.15 11.09
C ILE A 79 -17.95 10.39 12.61
N GLY A 80 -17.29 11.47 13.02
CA GLY A 80 -17.28 11.91 14.42
C GLY A 80 -16.21 11.27 15.30
N TYR A 81 -15.14 10.69 14.74
CA TYR A 81 -14.04 10.18 15.56
C TYR A 81 -13.28 11.34 16.21
N SER A 82 -12.89 11.17 17.48
CA SER A 82 -12.03 12.14 18.14
C SER A 82 -10.62 12.14 17.55
N THR A 83 -9.89 13.24 17.69
CA THR A 83 -8.49 13.34 17.27
C THR A 83 -7.63 12.24 17.88
N GLU A 84 -7.86 11.87 19.13
CA GLU A 84 -7.15 10.80 19.83
C GLU A 84 -7.44 9.42 19.22
N MET A 85 -8.69 9.16 18.82
CA MET A 85 -9.04 7.91 18.14
C MET A 85 -8.40 7.82 16.75
N ILE A 86 -8.43 8.92 15.99
CA ILE A 86 -7.79 9.00 14.69
C ILE A 86 -6.28 8.73 14.83
N ALA A 87 -5.65 9.41 15.79
CA ALA A 87 -4.23 9.25 16.07
C ALA A 87 -3.87 7.79 16.42
N ARG A 88 -4.67 7.16 17.28
CA ARG A 88 -4.52 5.75 17.63
C ARG A 88 -4.64 4.81 16.43
N TYR A 89 -5.64 5.01 15.57
CA TYR A 89 -5.87 4.13 14.42
C TYR A 89 -4.88 4.33 13.28
N LEU A 90 -4.39 5.55 13.09
CA LEU A 90 -3.36 5.86 12.10
C LEU A 90 -1.92 5.72 12.64
N GLN A 91 -1.79 5.29 13.90
CA GLN A 91 -0.53 5.13 14.62
C GLN A 91 0.36 6.39 14.54
N VAL A 92 -0.24 7.55 14.86
CA VAL A 92 0.45 8.84 14.94
C VAL A 92 0.23 9.50 16.28
N GLU A 93 1.02 10.52 16.57
CA GLU A 93 0.76 11.41 17.69
C GLU A 93 -0.48 12.30 17.40
N PRO A 94 -1.32 12.62 18.41
CA PRO A 94 -2.51 13.45 18.21
C PRO A 94 -2.25 14.79 17.51
N GLY A 95 -1.11 15.43 17.82
CA GLY A 95 -0.70 16.69 17.18
C GLY A 95 -0.30 16.57 15.70
N GLN A 96 -0.17 15.36 15.18
CA GLN A 96 0.09 15.10 13.76
C GLN A 96 -1.19 14.97 12.93
N VAL A 97 -2.35 14.71 13.55
CA VAL A 97 -3.62 14.52 12.81
C VAL A 97 -3.96 15.71 11.91
N PRO A 98 -3.88 16.98 12.36
CA PRO A 98 -4.14 18.11 11.47
C PRO A 98 -3.14 18.24 10.32
N LYS A 99 -1.90 17.72 10.49
CA LYS A 99 -0.86 17.77 9.46
C LYS A 99 -1.04 16.73 8.36
N LEU A 100 -1.78 15.65 8.66
CA LEU A 100 -2.17 14.64 7.66
C LEU A 100 -3.26 15.18 6.73
N ILE A 101 -4.06 16.14 7.18
CA ILE A 101 -5.16 16.72 6.41
C ILE A 101 -4.63 17.89 5.59
N SER A 102 -3.93 17.57 4.50
CA SER A 102 -3.49 18.54 3.49
C SER A 102 -4.63 18.90 2.52
N GLU A 103 -4.42 19.94 1.72
CA GLU A 103 -5.29 20.31 0.60
C GLU A 103 -5.43 19.15 -0.40
N ASP A 104 -4.31 18.58 -0.85
CA ASP A 104 -4.29 17.36 -1.69
C ASP A 104 -5.12 16.20 -1.10
N ALA A 105 -5.05 15.97 0.21
CA ALA A 105 -5.81 14.91 0.88
C ALA A 105 -7.30 15.21 0.91
N GLN A 106 -7.67 16.49 1.06
CA GLN A 106 -9.05 16.96 0.97
C GLN A 106 -9.60 16.79 -0.44
N GLU A 107 -8.87 17.24 -1.46
CA GLU A 107 -9.24 17.06 -2.87
C GLU A 107 -9.42 15.58 -3.21
N LEU A 108 -8.48 14.72 -2.78
CA LEU A 108 -8.59 13.28 -2.97
C LEU A 108 -9.86 12.74 -2.31
N TYR A 109 -10.11 13.10 -1.04
CA TYR A 109 -11.29 12.65 -0.29
C TYR A 109 -12.60 13.13 -0.94
N ASP A 110 -12.65 14.36 -1.41
CA ASP A 110 -13.81 14.91 -2.09
C ASP A 110 -14.07 14.17 -3.40
N GLY A 111 -13.02 13.93 -4.19
CA GLY A 111 -13.09 13.11 -5.40
C GLY A 111 -13.57 11.68 -5.14
N LEU A 112 -13.05 11.02 -4.09
CA LEU A 112 -13.43 9.68 -3.68
C LEU A 112 -14.89 9.57 -3.24
N THR A 113 -15.39 10.60 -2.57
CA THR A 113 -16.77 10.64 -2.04
C THR A 113 -17.79 11.25 -3.01
N GLY A 114 -17.33 11.77 -4.15
CA GLY A 114 -18.18 12.50 -5.10
C GLY A 114 -18.63 13.88 -4.59
N SER A 115 -17.98 14.40 -3.54
CA SER A 115 -18.21 15.74 -3.04
C SER A 115 -17.59 16.76 -4.00
N SER A 116 -18.32 17.82 -4.33
CA SER A 116 -17.82 18.89 -5.18
C SER A 116 -17.02 19.90 -4.35
N SER A 117 -15.69 19.80 -4.35
CA SER A 117 -14.84 20.94 -4.02
C SER A 117 -14.52 21.77 -5.26
N SER A 118 -14.19 23.02 -5.01
CA SER A 118 -14.31 24.20 -5.88
C SER A 118 -13.69 24.09 -7.28
N GLY A 119 -14.53 24.13 -8.32
CA GLY A 119 -14.34 24.93 -9.55
C GLY A 119 -13.17 24.64 -10.51
N HIS A 120 -12.16 23.86 -10.13
CA HIS A 120 -10.98 23.56 -10.96
C HIS A 120 -10.67 22.06 -11.01
N ASP A 121 -10.05 21.63 -12.11
CA ASP A 121 -9.61 20.24 -12.31
C ASP A 121 -8.34 19.97 -11.48
N ASP A 122 -8.51 19.94 -10.16
CA ASP A 122 -7.41 19.64 -9.26
C ASP A 122 -7.02 18.16 -9.40
N VAL A 123 -5.71 17.91 -9.50
CA VAL A 123 -5.16 16.60 -9.88
C VAL A 123 -5.66 15.50 -8.95
N TRP A 124 -5.69 15.75 -7.64
CA TRP A 124 -6.12 14.75 -6.67
C TRP A 124 -7.62 14.56 -6.63
N GLY A 125 -8.41 15.60 -6.91
CA GLY A 125 -9.85 15.47 -7.14
C GLY A 125 -10.17 14.58 -8.34
N VAL A 126 -9.45 14.75 -9.46
CA VAL A 126 -9.58 13.90 -10.66
C VAL A 126 -9.18 12.45 -10.33
N VAL A 127 -8.05 12.24 -9.67
CA VAL A 127 -7.57 10.92 -9.26
C VAL A 127 -8.56 10.25 -8.30
N GLY A 128 -9.09 10.97 -7.32
CA GLY A 128 -10.09 10.48 -6.38
C GLY A 128 -11.37 10.01 -7.09
N ARG A 129 -11.86 10.77 -8.07
CA ARG A 129 -13.01 10.37 -8.89
C ARG A 129 -12.74 9.10 -9.69
N ALA A 130 -11.57 9.00 -10.32
CA ALA A 130 -11.17 7.81 -11.08
C ALA A 130 -11.11 6.56 -10.19
N ILE A 131 -10.53 6.69 -8.99
CA ILE A 131 -10.47 5.63 -7.98
C ILE A 131 -11.89 5.26 -7.53
N GLY A 132 -12.73 6.24 -7.21
CA GLY A 132 -14.12 6.02 -6.75
C GLY A 132 -15.00 5.33 -7.80
N ARG A 133 -14.71 5.51 -9.09
CA ARG A 133 -15.34 4.77 -10.21
C ARG A 133 -14.82 3.34 -10.38
N GLY A 134 -13.81 2.94 -9.61
CA GLY A 134 -13.26 1.59 -9.65
C GLY A 134 -12.42 1.29 -10.90
N GLU A 135 -11.80 2.31 -11.51
CA GLU A 135 -11.06 2.19 -12.77
C GLU A 135 -9.79 1.31 -12.72
N LEU A 136 -9.44 0.77 -11.54
CA LEU A 136 -8.38 -0.21 -11.42
C LEU A 136 -8.85 -1.60 -11.88
N GLU A 137 -8.19 -2.14 -12.89
CA GLU A 137 -8.45 -3.47 -13.46
C GLU A 137 -8.38 -4.57 -12.37
N GLN A 138 -9.38 -5.45 -12.33
CA GLN A 138 -9.48 -6.54 -11.35
C GLN A 138 -8.21 -7.40 -11.29
N ALA A 139 -7.65 -7.75 -12.46
CA ALA A 139 -6.42 -8.53 -12.54
C ALA A 139 -5.21 -7.85 -11.88
N THR A 140 -5.17 -6.51 -11.84
CA THR A 140 -4.12 -5.77 -11.13
C THR A 140 -4.32 -5.83 -9.62
N ARG A 141 -5.57 -5.81 -9.15
CA ARG A 141 -5.91 -5.95 -7.71
C ARG A 141 -5.56 -7.33 -7.20
N ASP A 142 -6.03 -8.37 -7.90
CA ASP A 142 -5.78 -9.77 -7.54
C ASP A 142 -4.27 -10.07 -7.42
N ARG A 143 -3.46 -9.54 -8.36
CA ARG A 143 -2.00 -9.68 -8.31
C ARG A 143 -1.38 -9.01 -7.09
N ALA A 144 -1.83 -7.80 -6.74
CA ALA A 144 -1.34 -7.09 -5.58
C ALA A 144 -1.73 -7.82 -4.28
N GLU A 145 -2.96 -8.29 -4.19
CA GLU A 145 -3.48 -9.05 -3.05
C GLU A 145 -2.70 -10.36 -2.85
N VAL A 146 -2.46 -11.12 -3.94
CA VAL A 146 -1.63 -12.34 -3.90
C VAL A 146 -0.22 -12.04 -3.41
N VAL A 147 0.44 -10.99 -3.91
CA VAL A 147 1.81 -10.64 -3.51
C VAL A 147 1.86 -10.21 -2.04
N LEU A 148 0.91 -9.39 -1.57
CA LEU A 148 0.85 -8.99 -0.16
C LEU A 148 0.62 -10.19 0.75
N ALA A 149 -0.38 -11.02 0.43
CA ALA A 149 -0.67 -12.21 1.21
C ALA A 149 0.55 -13.14 1.24
N ALA A 150 1.22 -13.37 0.11
CA ALA A 150 2.44 -14.19 0.06
C ALA A 150 3.58 -13.63 0.93
N LEU A 151 3.73 -12.31 1.05
CA LEU A 151 4.77 -11.67 1.84
C LEU A 151 4.48 -11.58 3.33
N PHE A 152 3.20 -11.43 3.71
CA PHE A 152 2.82 -11.07 5.08
C PHE A 152 1.94 -12.10 5.79
N HIS A 153 1.43 -13.13 5.11
CA HIS A 153 0.70 -14.19 5.80
C HIS A 153 1.60 -14.94 6.77
N ASN A 154 1.01 -15.45 7.85
CA ASN A 154 1.70 -16.33 8.78
C ASN A 154 1.60 -17.78 8.28
N PRO A 155 2.70 -18.42 7.82
CA PRO A 155 2.64 -19.78 7.31
C PRO A 155 2.32 -20.83 8.38
N GLY A 156 2.44 -20.49 9.67
CA GLY A 156 2.07 -21.36 10.79
C GLY A 156 0.60 -21.31 11.18
N ASP A 157 -0.20 -20.46 10.53
CA ASP A 157 -1.63 -20.31 10.76
C ASP A 157 -2.41 -20.87 9.55
N PRO A 158 -3.13 -22.00 9.71
CA PRO A 158 -3.85 -22.64 8.61
C PRO A 158 -4.98 -21.78 8.04
N ASP A 159 -5.50 -20.83 8.83
CA ASP A 159 -6.64 -19.98 8.47
C ASP A 159 -6.17 -18.64 7.90
N ALA A 160 -4.86 -18.42 7.77
CA ALA A 160 -4.26 -17.14 7.37
C ALA A 160 -4.64 -16.66 5.96
N LEU A 161 -5.29 -17.50 5.14
CA LEU A 161 -5.74 -17.16 3.79
C LEU A 161 -7.26 -17.28 3.61
N ASP A 162 -8.01 -17.65 4.65
CA ASP A 162 -9.45 -17.93 4.55
C ASP A 162 -10.30 -16.70 4.17
N TYR A 163 -9.75 -15.51 4.36
CA TYR A 163 -10.39 -14.27 3.91
C TYR A 163 -10.30 -14.04 2.40
N LEU A 164 -9.46 -14.80 1.68
CA LEU A 164 -9.28 -14.70 0.23
C LEU A 164 -10.20 -15.68 -0.53
N PRO A 165 -10.65 -15.30 -1.75
CA PRO A 165 -11.24 -16.26 -2.68
C PRO A 165 -10.31 -17.45 -2.95
N THR A 166 -10.86 -18.65 -3.08
CA THR A 166 -10.08 -19.90 -3.27
C THR A 166 -9.05 -19.82 -4.40
N HIS A 167 -9.41 -19.19 -5.53
CA HIS A 167 -8.50 -19.04 -6.66
C HIS A 167 -7.28 -18.15 -6.36
N LEU A 168 -7.39 -17.21 -5.41
CA LEU A 168 -6.24 -16.41 -4.94
C LEU A 168 -5.42 -17.17 -3.90
N GLN A 169 -6.05 -18.00 -3.05
CA GLN A 169 -5.32 -18.82 -2.07
C GLN A 169 -4.30 -19.74 -2.73
N ASP A 170 -4.68 -20.37 -3.85
CA ASP A 170 -3.78 -21.26 -4.59
C ASP A 170 -2.60 -20.49 -5.20
N LEU A 171 -2.87 -19.30 -5.77
CA LEU A 171 -1.81 -18.41 -6.28
C LEU A 171 -0.86 -17.92 -5.18
N VAL A 172 -1.38 -17.61 -3.99
CA VAL A 172 -0.53 -17.23 -2.84
C VAL A 172 0.43 -18.35 -2.48
N ARG A 173 -0.07 -19.59 -2.36
CA ARG A 173 0.78 -20.76 -2.06
C ARG A 173 1.86 -20.98 -3.12
N GLU A 174 1.52 -20.82 -4.40
CA GLU A 174 2.50 -20.90 -5.49
C GLU A 174 3.58 -19.83 -5.39
N VAL A 175 3.19 -18.57 -5.16
CA VAL A 175 4.13 -17.45 -5.02
C VAL A 175 5.02 -17.63 -3.78
N THR A 176 4.46 -18.02 -2.63
CA THR A 176 5.22 -18.30 -1.41
C THR A 176 6.26 -19.41 -1.64
N ALA A 177 5.90 -20.51 -2.30
CA ALA A 177 6.85 -21.57 -2.62
C ALA A 177 8.02 -21.09 -3.50
N VAL A 178 7.75 -20.18 -4.44
CA VAL A 178 8.80 -19.54 -5.26
C VAL A 178 9.69 -18.64 -4.41
N LEU A 179 9.10 -17.84 -3.51
CA LEU A 179 9.85 -16.96 -2.61
C LEU A 179 10.76 -17.76 -1.67
N ASP A 180 10.25 -18.82 -1.05
CA ASP A 180 11.01 -19.70 -0.15
C ASP A 180 12.15 -20.39 -0.88
N LYS A 181 11.90 -20.91 -2.09
CA LYS A 181 12.95 -21.48 -2.93
C LYS A 181 14.02 -20.46 -3.28
N ALA A 182 13.64 -19.23 -3.61
CA ALA A 182 14.56 -18.14 -3.93
C ALA A 182 15.33 -17.64 -2.69
N ALA A 183 14.78 -17.78 -1.48
CA ALA A 183 15.45 -17.49 -0.22
C ALA A 183 16.45 -18.60 0.16
N GLY A 184 16.05 -19.87 0.05
CA GLY A 184 16.92 -21.03 0.30
C GLY A 184 18.09 -21.15 -0.68
N ALA A 185 17.87 -20.80 -1.96
CA ALA A 185 18.94 -20.77 -2.96
C ALA A 185 20.01 -19.69 -2.69
N ARG A 186 19.70 -18.67 -1.87
CA ARG A 186 20.63 -17.60 -1.47
C ARG A 186 21.47 -17.95 -0.24
N HIS A 187 21.19 -19.06 0.46
CA HIS A 187 21.94 -19.51 1.64
C HIS A 187 22.27 -21.02 1.60
N PRO A 188 23.12 -21.50 0.66
CA PRO A 188 23.46 -22.91 0.58
C PRO A 188 24.44 -23.43 1.66
N GLU A 189 25.15 -22.55 2.38
CA GLU A 189 26.29 -22.95 3.24
C GLU A 189 26.00 -22.99 4.77
N GLY A 190 24.74 -22.88 5.20
CA GLY A 190 24.40 -22.88 6.63
C GLY A 190 24.16 -24.26 7.26
N ALA A 191 24.06 -25.33 6.46
CA ALA A 191 23.58 -26.63 6.94
C ALA A 191 24.67 -27.58 7.46
N GLU A 192 25.96 -27.35 7.14
CA GLU A 192 27.05 -28.23 7.61
C GLU A 192 27.79 -27.72 8.86
N ALA A 193 27.59 -26.47 9.28
CA ALA A 193 28.35 -25.87 10.38
C ALA A 193 27.79 -26.14 11.79
N LEU A 194 26.73 -26.94 11.93
CA LEU A 194 26.15 -27.32 13.24
C LEU A 194 26.30 -28.81 13.56
N SER A 195 27.17 -29.54 12.85
CA SER A 195 27.51 -30.94 13.14
C SER A 195 29.00 -31.17 13.46
N MET A 196 29.73 -30.14 13.89
CA MET A 196 31.06 -30.30 14.51
C MET A 196 31.09 -29.70 15.92
#